data_AF-A0A963FRL5-F1
#
_entry.id   AF-A0A963FRL5-F1
#
_cell.length_a   1.000
_cell.length_b   1.000
_cell.length_c   1.000
_cell.angle_alpha   90.00
_cell.angle_beta   90.00
_cell.angle_gamma   90.00
#
_symmetry.space_group_name_H-M   'P 1'
#
loop_
_entity.id
_entity.type
_entity.pdbx_description
1 polymer ?
#
loop_
_entity_poly.entity_id
_entity_poly.type
_entity_poly.pdbx_seq_one_letter_code
_entity_poly.pdbx_strand_id
1 'polypeptide(L)'
;MQLHQEMRTRALRSMVIAMALAGFGGLAAAAEQAMDHSQHQAMDHSQHQAMDHSQHQAMDHSQHQGMDHSQHQGMDHSQHQAMDHSQHQAMDHSQHQGMDHSQHQAAGDADPHAAHRAAMAKPAGAATTFDVDVPNARLQDQEGRSVAFVDDVLKDKVIIVDFVYTTCTTVCPVQSALFNALQNKLADRLGKSVELVSVSVDPRRDTPARLKQAAEKYGSGPNWHWLTGERAEVEDVLRAYGAYTPNYTEHPPLVLVGDAVNGQWTRFFGFPDMQRIVDAVETTLAARQSSTYAKAR
;
A
#
# COMPACT_ATOMS: atom_id res chain seq x y z
N MET A 1 -54.22 -57.14 -12.25
CA MET A 1 -53.57 -56.56 -11.05
C MET A 1 -52.51 -55.51 -11.43
N GLN A 2 -52.80 -54.62 -12.39
CA GLN A 2 -51.84 -53.60 -12.83
C GLN A 2 -52.55 -52.39 -13.48
N LEU A 3 -53.67 -51.97 -12.89
CA LEU A 3 -54.48 -50.83 -13.38
C LEU A 3 -55.02 -49.95 -12.23
N HIS A 4 -54.58 -50.18 -10.99
CA HIS A 4 -55.08 -49.47 -9.80
C HIS A 4 -54.04 -48.62 -9.05
N GLN A 5 -52.79 -48.57 -9.55
CA GLN A 5 -51.69 -47.83 -8.91
C GLN A 5 -51.27 -46.54 -9.64
N GLU A 6 -51.73 -46.27 -10.86
CA GLU A 6 -51.36 -45.05 -11.61
C GLU A 6 -52.34 -43.87 -11.49
N MET A 7 -53.48 -44.03 -10.79
CA MET A 7 -54.46 -42.95 -10.63
C MET A 7 -54.33 -42.12 -9.34
N ARG A 8 -53.33 -42.39 -8.48
CA ARG A 8 -53.16 -41.69 -7.18
C ARG A 8 -52.00 -40.70 -7.09
N THR A 9 -51.24 -40.49 -8.16
CA THR A 9 -50.05 -39.60 -8.16
C THR A 9 -50.11 -38.42 -9.14
N ARG A 10 -51.31 -38.09 -9.66
CA ARG A 10 -51.54 -36.89 -10.50
C ARG A 10 -52.40 -35.79 -9.85
N ALA A 11 -52.69 -35.88 -8.54
CA ALA A 11 -53.58 -34.96 -7.83
C ALA A 11 -52.90 -34.02 -6.80
N LEU A 12 -51.58 -33.83 -6.85
CA LEU A 12 -50.84 -33.05 -5.83
C LEU A 12 -49.78 -32.08 -6.40
N ARG A 13 -49.93 -31.64 -7.66
CA ARG A 13 -49.12 -30.56 -8.26
C ARG A 13 -49.96 -29.62 -9.13
N SER A 14 -51.05 -29.09 -8.57
CA SER A 14 -51.80 -27.95 -9.14
C SER A 14 -52.64 -27.29 -8.04
N MET A 15 -51.99 -26.69 -7.06
CA MET A 15 -52.57 -25.70 -6.14
C MET A 15 -51.41 -25.12 -5.31
N VAL A 16 -51.45 -23.81 -5.00
CA VAL A 16 -50.36 -22.95 -4.45
C VAL A 16 -49.49 -22.40 -5.59
N ILE A 17 -49.62 -21.17 -6.14
CA ILE A 17 -50.15 -19.88 -5.67
C ILE A 17 -50.69 -19.10 -6.88
N ALA A 18 -51.95 -18.67 -6.81
CA ALA A 18 -52.52 -17.60 -7.61
C ALA A 18 -53.06 -16.54 -6.64
N MET A 19 -52.44 -15.36 -6.58
CA MET A 19 -53.04 -14.10 -6.09
C MET A 19 -52.02 -12.96 -6.17
N ALA A 20 -52.00 -12.22 -7.28
CA ALA A 20 -51.31 -10.93 -7.36
C ALA A 20 -51.90 -10.07 -8.50
N LEU A 21 -53.18 -9.69 -8.39
CA LEU A 21 -53.79 -8.60 -9.18
C LEU A 21 -54.94 -7.98 -8.37
N ALA A 22 -54.64 -6.95 -7.56
CA ALA A 22 -55.56 -5.90 -7.13
C ALA A 22 -54.75 -4.80 -6.40
N GLY A 23 -54.80 -3.56 -6.88
CA GLY A 23 -54.25 -2.41 -6.14
C GLY A 23 -53.72 -1.25 -7.00
N PHE A 24 -54.54 -0.73 -7.92
CA PHE A 24 -54.34 0.62 -8.47
C PHE A 24 -55.12 1.63 -7.60
N GLY A 25 -54.48 2.75 -7.24
CA GLY A 25 -55.14 4.02 -6.94
C GLY A 25 -55.26 4.39 -5.45
N GLY A 26 -54.48 5.39 -5.02
CA GLY A 26 -54.60 6.01 -3.70
C GLY A 26 -53.60 7.14 -3.49
N LEU A 27 -54.06 8.37 -3.74
CA LEU A 27 -53.34 9.64 -3.62
C LEU A 27 -52.75 9.89 -2.21
N ALA A 28 -51.51 10.40 -2.17
CA ALA A 28 -51.11 11.41 -1.19
C ALA A 28 -49.90 12.19 -1.74
N ALA A 29 -50.18 13.37 -2.28
CA ALA A 29 -49.19 14.39 -2.53
C ALA A 29 -48.66 14.91 -1.18
N ALA A 30 -47.35 14.83 -0.96
CA ALA A 30 -46.67 15.60 0.07
C ALA A 30 -45.73 16.57 -0.65
N ALA A 31 -46.21 17.80 -0.82
CA ALA A 31 -45.41 18.94 -1.21
C ALA A 31 -45.46 19.95 -0.06
N GLU A 32 -44.27 20.52 0.22
CA GLU A 32 -43.97 21.65 1.09
C GLU A 32 -43.98 21.42 2.60
N GLN A 33 -42.79 21.43 3.21
CA GLN A 33 -42.35 22.59 3.98
C GLN A 33 -40.86 22.49 4.41
N ALA A 34 -40.15 23.61 4.17
CA ALA A 34 -38.95 24.12 4.85
C ALA A 34 -37.60 23.39 4.66
N MET A 35 -36.82 23.84 3.67
CA MET A 35 -35.38 24.05 3.87
C MET A 35 -35.18 25.49 4.38
N ASP A 36 -34.61 25.64 5.57
CA ASP A 36 -34.05 26.90 6.06
C ASP A 36 -32.55 26.72 6.39
N HIS A 37 -31.82 27.79 6.15
CA HIS A 37 -30.40 27.92 5.90
C HIS A 37 -29.62 28.02 7.22
N SER A 38 -28.64 27.12 7.45
CA SER A 38 -27.63 27.31 8.49
C SER A 38 -26.22 27.02 7.95
N GLN A 39 -25.63 28.07 7.40
CA GLN A 39 -24.22 28.47 7.48
C GLN A 39 -23.14 27.36 7.49
N HIS A 40 -22.52 27.14 6.33
CA HIS A 40 -21.11 26.74 6.27
C HIS A 40 -20.27 27.97 5.92
N GLN A 41 -19.69 28.60 6.94
CA GLN A 41 -18.63 29.58 6.74
C GLN A 41 -17.31 28.88 6.44
N ALA A 42 -16.60 29.44 5.47
CA ALA A 42 -15.28 29.07 5.02
C ALA A 42 -14.27 28.99 6.18
N MET A 43 -13.49 27.91 6.23
CA MET A 43 -12.23 27.89 6.97
C MET A 43 -11.10 28.15 5.98
N ASP A 44 -10.64 29.40 6.00
CA ASP A 44 -9.36 29.85 5.48
C ASP A 44 -8.26 29.46 6.49
N HIS A 45 -7.12 28.98 5.97
CA HIS A 45 -5.98 28.54 6.75
C HIS A 45 -5.01 29.69 6.98
N SER A 46 -5.09 30.31 8.16
CA SER A 46 -3.98 31.12 8.67
C SER A 46 -4.01 31.17 10.20
N GLN A 47 -3.16 30.35 10.83
CA GLN A 47 -2.48 30.61 12.12
C GLN A 47 -1.68 29.36 12.56
N HIS A 48 -0.41 29.29 12.17
CA HIS A 48 0.59 28.56 12.95
C HIS A 48 1.52 29.60 13.59
N GLN A 49 1.16 30.03 14.79
CA GLN A 49 2.07 30.72 15.70
C GLN A 49 2.76 29.67 16.57
N ALA A 50 4.08 29.66 16.48
CA ALA A 50 5.10 29.17 17.41
C ALA A 50 4.61 28.33 18.62
N MET A 51 4.86 27.02 18.58
CA MET A 51 5.08 26.25 19.81
C MET A 51 6.58 26.25 20.12
N ASP A 52 6.93 27.08 21.10
CA ASP A 52 8.18 27.05 21.84
C ASP A 52 8.30 25.72 22.60
N HIS A 53 9.42 25.02 22.41
CA HIS A 53 9.77 23.80 23.15
C HIS A 53 10.39 24.16 24.50
N SER A 54 9.53 24.36 25.50
CA SER A 54 9.95 24.50 26.90
C SER A 54 9.03 23.70 27.82
N GLN A 55 9.25 22.38 27.87
CA GLN A 55 9.01 21.50 29.03
C GLN A 55 9.37 20.03 28.73
N HIS A 56 10.61 19.63 29.02
CA HIS A 56 10.88 18.26 29.47
C HIS A 56 11.62 18.33 30.81
N GLN A 57 10.86 18.10 31.88
CA GLN A 57 11.40 17.89 33.22
C GLN A 57 12.14 16.55 33.27
N ALA A 58 13.37 16.63 33.76
CA ALA A 58 14.23 15.60 34.34
C ALA A 58 13.71 14.15 34.36
N MET A 59 14.34 13.28 33.56
CA MET A 59 14.61 11.90 33.97
C MET A 59 16.12 11.73 34.17
N ASP A 60 16.49 11.55 35.43
CA ASP A 60 17.81 11.15 35.91
C ASP A 60 18.11 9.72 35.45
N HIS A 61 19.24 9.51 34.77
CA HIS A 61 19.78 8.18 34.50
C HIS A 61 21.01 7.94 35.36
N SER A 62 20.76 7.60 36.62
CA SER A 62 21.73 6.94 37.49
C SER A 62 21.48 5.42 37.45
N GLN A 63 22.56 4.68 37.18
CA GLN A 63 22.70 3.21 37.14
C GLN A 63 22.58 2.53 35.76
N HIS A 64 23.69 2.53 35.00
CA HIS A 64 24.25 1.26 34.53
C HIS A 64 25.76 1.27 34.77
N GLN A 65 26.18 0.51 35.78
CA GLN A 65 27.57 0.16 36.07
C GLN A 65 28.01 -0.96 35.11
N GLY A 66 29.23 -0.81 34.58
CA GLY A 66 30.11 -1.93 34.23
C GLY A 66 29.82 -2.67 32.91
N MET A 67 30.32 -2.13 31.80
CA MET A 67 30.82 -2.98 30.71
C MET A 67 32.18 -2.44 30.26
N ASP A 68 33.23 -3.11 30.76
CA ASP A 68 34.60 -3.03 30.29
C ASP A 68 34.68 -3.63 28.88
N HIS A 69 35.25 -2.89 27.93
CA HIS A 69 35.70 -3.44 26.65
C HIS A 69 37.21 -3.28 26.50
N SER A 70 37.93 -4.05 27.30
CA SER A 70 39.29 -4.49 27.05
C SER A 70 39.31 -5.57 25.96
N GLN A 71 39.28 -5.15 24.68
CA GLN A 71 39.94 -5.80 23.54
C GLN A 71 39.54 -5.13 22.21
N HIS A 72 40.26 -4.07 21.84
CA HIS A 72 40.54 -3.79 20.43
C HIS A 72 42.05 -3.69 20.27
N GLN A 73 42.68 -4.84 19.99
CA GLN A 73 43.99 -4.87 19.36
C GLN A 73 43.83 -4.64 17.86
N GLY A 74 44.53 -3.63 17.35
CA GLY A 74 44.95 -3.55 15.95
C GLY A 74 44.01 -2.84 15.00
N MET A 75 44.12 -1.51 14.93
CA MET A 75 44.21 -0.81 13.63
C MET A 75 45.11 0.41 13.78
N ASP A 76 46.27 0.29 13.14
CA ASP A 76 47.30 1.31 12.97
C ASP A 76 46.75 2.49 12.14
N HIS A 77 46.89 3.71 12.66
CA HIS A 77 46.70 4.95 11.90
C HIS A 77 47.99 5.76 11.89
N SER A 78 48.99 5.25 11.18
CA SER A 78 50.14 6.01 10.70
C SER A 78 49.76 6.79 9.43
N GLN A 79 49.04 7.91 9.61
CA GLN A 79 49.15 9.16 8.82
C GLN A 79 48.01 10.14 9.16
N HIS A 80 48.18 10.92 10.22
CA HIS A 80 47.59 12.26 10.29
C HIS A 80 48.69 13.26 10.61
N GLN A 81 49.14 13.97 9.57
CA GLN A 81 50.00 15.13 9.70
C GLN A 81 49.21 16.27 10.33
N ALA A 82 49.66 16.65 11.52
CA ALA A 82 49.70 18.00 12.09
C ALA A 82 48.65 19.03 11.64
N MET A 83 47.73 19.36 12.55
CA MET A 83 47.41 20.76 12.82
C MET A 83 47.33 20.96 14.33
N ASP A 84 48.27 21.75 14.83
CA ASP A 84 48.48 22.16 16.21
C ASP A 84 47.33 23.07 16.69
N HIS A 85 46.84 22.83 17.90
CA HIS A 85 45.88 23.66 18.59
C HIS A 85 46.61 24.71 19.43
N SER A 86 46.57 25.97 19.00
CA SER A 86 46.85 27.07 19.91
C SER A 86 45.97 28.28 19.60
N GLN A 87 45.37 28.81 20.68
CA GLN A 87 44.61 30.07 20.80
C GLN A 87 43.08 29.96 20.65
N HIS A 88 42.44 29.41 21.68
CA HIS A 88 41.16 29.93 22.13
C HIS A 88 41.43 31.20 22.95
N GLN A 89 41.11 32.37 22.40
CA GLN A 89 40.88 33.58 23.19
C GLN A 89 39.49 34.12 22.87
N ALA A 90 38.80 34.47 23.95
CA ALA A 90 37.42 34.91 24.00
C ALA A 90 37.12 36.05 23.03
N MET A 91 36.00 35.95 22.31
CA MET A 91 35.28 37.12 21.83
C MET A 91 33.84 37.06 22.34
N ASP A 92 33.58 38.08 23.17
CA ASP A 92 32.37 38.50 23.85
C ASP A 92 31.21 38.77 22.86
N HIS A 93 30.00 38.34 23.24
CA HIS A 93 28.76 38.65 22.53
C HIS A 93 28.25 40.04 22.91
N SER A 94 28.76 41.09 22.27
CA SER A 94 28.18 42.43 22.40
C SER A 94 28.47 43.31 21.20
N GLN A 95 27.70 43.11 20.12
CA GLN A 95 27.31 44.16 19.16
C GLN A 95 26.31 43.61 18.11
N HIS A 96 25.04 43.53 18.49
CA HIS A 96 23.95 43.60 17.52
C HIS A 96 23.49 45.06 17.45
N GLN A 97 23.95 45.80 16.44
CA GLN A 97 23.33 47.06 16.04
C GLN A 97 23.01 47.01 14.55
N GLY A 98 21.70 46.97 14.27
CA GLY A 98 21.07 47.58 13.09
C GLY A 98 21.56 47.11 11.73
N MET A 99 21.05 45.96 11.27
CA MET A 99 20.78 45.78 9.85
C MET A 99 19.29 45.53 9.68
N ASP A 100 18.62 46.59 9.25
CA ASP A 100 17.22 46.68 8.84
C ASP A 100 16.93 45.68 7.71
N HIS A 101 15.93 44.80 7.92
CA HIS A 101 15.42 43.90 6.89
C HIS A 101 14.39 44.62 6.02
N SER A 102 14.87 45.52 5.15
CA SER A 102 14.02 46.16 4.15
C SER A 102 14.74 46.35 2.82
N GLN A 103 15.25 45.24 2.25
CA GLN A 103 15.41 45.06 0.80
C GLN A 103 15.99 43.68 0.47
N HIS A 104 15.12 42.68 0.31
CA HIS A 104 15.37 41.59 -0.62
C HIS A 104 14.17 41.49 -1.56
N GLN A 105 14.29 42.16 -2.70
CA GLN A 105 13.41 41.95 -3.84
C GLN A 105 13.64 40.56 -4.41
N ALA A 106 12.57 39.76 -4.37
CA ALA A 106 12.18 38.70 -5.29
C ALA A 106 13.26 38.11 -6.23
N ALA A 107 13.84 36.99 -5.81
CA ALA A 107 14.14 35.88 -6.69
C ALA A 107 13.61 34.62 -6.01
N GLY A 108 12.64 33.96 -6.65
CA GLY A 108 11.90 32.86 -6.05
C GLY A 108 12.78 31.65 -5.79
N ASP A 109 13.07 31.40 -4.52
CA ASP A 109 13.52 30.09 -4.05
C ASP A 109 12.37 29.11 -4.25
N ALA A 110 12.40 28.39 -5.38
CA ALA A 110 11.51 27.27 -5.59
C ALA A 110 11.78 26.25 -4.49
N ASP A 111 10.80 26.02 -3.60
CA ASP A 111 10.85 24.95 -2.61
C ASP A 111 11.32 23.67 -3.32
N PRO A 112 12.46 23.07 -2.93
CA PRO A 112 13.00 21.88 -3.58
C PRO A 112 12.04 20.69 -3.49
N HIS A 113 11.04 20.73 -2.60
CA HIS A 113 9.96 19.78 -2.51
C HIS A 113 8.74 20.12 -3.38
N ALA A 114 8.65 21.31 -3.98
CA ALA A 114 7.54 21.68 -4.87
C ALA A 114 7.49 20.81 -6.12
N ALA A 115 8.63 20.43 -6.68
CA ALA A 115 8.71 19.52 -7.81
C ALA A 115 8.22 18.10 -7.43
N HIS A 116 8.54 17.64 -6.22
CA HIS A 116 8.01 16.38 -5.70
C HIS A 116 6.51 16.46 -5.40
N ARG A 117 6.02 17.54 -4.77
CA ARG A 117 4.58 17.75 -4.55
C ARG A 117 3.81 17.82 -5.87
N ALA A 118 4.34 18.50 -6.89
CA ALA A 118 3.72 18.58 -8.22
C ALA A 118 3.73 17.22 -8.95
N ALA A 119 4.77 16.41 -8.78
CA ALA A 119 4.81 15.04 -9.30
C ALA A 119 3.80 14.12 -8.60
N MET A 120 3.63 14.26 -7.28
CA MET A 120 2.58 13.54 -6.52
C MET A 120 1.17 14.05 -6.82
N ALA A 121 1.02 15.32 -7.23
CA ALA A 121 -0.26 15.93 -7.60
C ALA A 121 -0.69 15.59 -9.05
N LYS A 122 0.20 14.99 -9.85
CA LYS A 122 -0.18 14.50 -11.18
C LYS A 122 -1.11 13.30 -10.98
N PRO A 123 -2.34 13.31 -11.51
CA PRO A 123 -3.27 12.21 -11.29
C PRO A 123 -2.64 10.92 -11.80
N ALA A 124 -2.56 9.92 -10.93
CA ALA A 124 -2.22 8.56 -11.33
C ALA A 124 -3.13 8.16 -12.50
N GLY A 125 -2.57 7.52 -13.51
CA GLY A 125 -3.29 7.15 -14.74
C GLY A 125 -4.64 6.49 -14.44
N ALA A 126 -5.57 6.57 -15.39
CA ALA A 126 -6.85 5.91 -15.28
C ALA A 126 -6.62 4.42 -14.96
N ALA A 127 -7.35 3.92 -13.95
CA ALA A 127 -7.26 2.51 -13.62
C ALA A 127 -7.83 1.70 -14.78
N THR A 128 -7.19 0.59 -15.15
CA THR A 128 -7.64 -0.27 -16.24
C THR A 128 -7.86 -1.68 -15.73
N THR A 129 -9.00 -2.26 -16.06
CA THR A 129 -9.33 -3.65 -15.69
C THR A 129 -9.02 -4.58 -16.86
N PHE A 130 -8.45 -5.74 -16.56
CA PHE A 130 -8.05 -6.73 -17.54
C PHE A 130 -8.03 -8.14 -16.94
N ASP A 131 -8.11 -9.15 -17.79
CA ASP A 131 -8.06 -10.55 -17.38
C ASP A 131 -6.61 -11.04 -17.36
N VAL A 132 -6.27 -11.83 -16.34
CA VAL A 132 -4.97 -12.47 -16.17
C VAL A 132 -5.17 -13.93 -15.83
N ASP A 133 -4.59 -14.80 -16.64
CA ASP A 133 -4.32 -16.18 -16.24
C ASP A 133 -2.99 -16.20 -15.49
N VAL A 134 -3.07 -16.23 -14.16
CA VAL A 134 -1.89 -16.13 -13.31
C VAL A 134 -1.23 -17.52 -13.21
N PRO A 135 0.04 -17.68 -13.64
CA PRO A 135 0.70 -18.96 -13.55
C PRO A 135 0.88 -19.34 -12.08
N ASN A 136 0.63 -20.61 -11.75
CA ASN A 136 0.90 -21.17 -10.43
C ASN A 136 2.39 -21.52 -10.27
N ALA A 137 3.23 -20.51 -10.49
CA ALA A 137 4.68 -20.60 -10.49
C ALA A 137 5.22 -21.00 -9.11
N ARG A 138 6.34 -21.73 -9.10
CA ARG A 138 7.05 -22.09 -7.86
C ARG A 138 8.04 -20.99 -7.50
N LEU A 139 7.66 -20.20 -6.50
CA LEU A 139 8.43 -19.08 -5.99
C LEU A 139 9.08 -19.40 -4.63
N GLN A 140 9.85 -18.45 -4.12
CA GLN A 140 10.42 -18.44 -2.77
C GLN A 140 10.00 -17.16 -2.07
N ASP A 141 9.57 -17.27 -0.81
CA ASP A 141 9.30 -16.11 0.04
C ASP A 141 10.57 -15.57 0.73
N GLN A 142 10.42 -14.50 1.51
CA GLN A 142 11.53 -13.89 2.24
C GLN A 142 12.11 -14.77 3.36
N GLU A 143 11.40 -15.82 3.80
CA GLU A 143 11.94 -16.83 4.70
C GLU A 143 12.69 -17.96 3.98
N GLY A 144 12.73 -17.92 2.64
CA GLY A 144 13.35 -18.94 1.81
C GLY A 144 12.49 -20.19 1.62
N ARG A 145 11.20 -20.13 1.97
CA ARG A 145 10.27 -21.25 1.79
C ARG A 145 9.79 -21.26 0.34
N SER A 146 9.76 -22.45 -0.26
CA SER A 146 9.15 -22.62 -1.59
C SER A 146 7.63 -22.56 -1.47
N VAL A 147 6.99 -21.71 -2.29
CA VAL A 147 5.55 -21.49 -2.33
C VAL A 147 5.03 -21.57 -3.76
N ALA A 148 3.88 -22.21 -3.96
CA ALA A 148 3.14 -22.15 -5.21
C ALA A 148 2.33 -20.84 -5.25
N PHE A 149 2.53 -20.01 -6.28
CA PHE A 149 2.04 -18.63 -6.26
C PHE A 149 0.52 -18.55 -6.09
N VAL A 150 -0.25 -19.34 -6.85
CA VAL A 150 -1.72 -19.34 -6.75
C VAL A 150 -2.16 -20.13 -5.52
N ASP A 151 -1.67 -21.35 -5.32
CA ASP A 151 -2.21 -22.25 -4.30
C ASP A 151 -1.83 -21.88 -2.87
N ASP A 152 -0.63 -21.32 -2.66
CA ASP A 152 -0.11 -20.99 -1.33
C ASP A 152 -0.25 -19.51 -0.99
N VAL A 153 -0.09 -18.61 -1.97
CA VAL A 153 -0.10 -17.15 -1.74
C VAL A 153 -1.46 -16.54 -2.07
N LEU A 154 -1.92 -16.63 -3.33
CA LEU A 154 -3.14 -15.91 -3.75
C LEU A 154 -4.41 -16.54 -3.18
N LYS A 155 -4.50 -17.88 -3.22
CA LYS A 155 -5.63 -18.67 -2.73
C LYS A 155 -6.96 -18.07 -3.21
N ASP A 156 -7.96 -18.09 -2.32
CA ASP A 156 -9.24 -17.42 -2.48
C ASP A 156 -9.20 -16.03 -1.82
N LYS A 157 -8.18 -15.19 -2.07
CA LYS A 157 -8.05 -13.84 -1.49
C LYS A 157 -7.93 -12.77 -2.57
N VAL A 158 -8.28 -11.53 -2.20
CA VAL A 158 -8.00 -10.36 -3.02
C VAL A 158 -6.57 -9.93 -2.75
N ILE A 159 -5.82 -9.64 -3.80
CA ILE A 159 -4.38 -9.44 -3.74
C ILE A 159 -4.10 -8.03 -4.18
N ILE A 160 -3.32 -7.30 -3.37
CA ILE A 160 -2.68 -6.06 -3.78
C ILE A 160 -1.22 -6.41 -4.07
N VAL A 161 -0.81 -6.32 -5.33
CA VAL A 161 0.53 -6.70 -5.76
C VAL A 161 1.30 -5.53 -6.34
N ASP A 162 2.58 -5.42 -5.98
CA ASP A 162 3.54 -4.52 -6.62
C ASP A 162 4.81 -5.27 -7.05
N PHE A 163 5.63 -4.55 -7.81
CA PHE A 163 6.89 -5.06 -8.36
C PHE A 163 8.05 -4.21 -7.88
N VAL A 164 9.08 -4.85 -7.36
CA VAL A 164 10.17 -4.19 -6.62
C VAL A 164 11.51 -4.80 -6.96
N TYR A 165 12.60 -4.12 -6.61
CA TYR A 165 13.91 -4.77 -6.51
C TYR A 165 14.73 -4.13 -5.39
N THR A 166 15.52 -4.94 -4.66
CA THR A 166 16.08 -4.52 -3.36
C THR A 166 17.12 -3.41 -3.44
N THR A 167 17.68 -3.17 -4.63
CA THR A 167 18.70 -2.13 -4.88
C THR A 167 18.11 -0.81 -5.40
N CYS A 168 16.79 -0.72 -5.56
CA CYS A 168 16.13 0.52 -5.96
C CYS A 168 16.15 1.56 -4.83
N THR A 169 16.69 2.74 -5.12
CA THR A 169 16.80 3.84 -4.13
C THR A 169 15.84 5.00 -4.40
N THR A 170 15.03 4.92 -5.46
CA THR A 170 14.19 6.04 -5.93
C THR A 170 12.69 5.75 -5.75
N VAL A 171 12.13 4.85 -6.55
CA VAL A 171 10.69 4.56 -6.61
C VAL A 171 10.24 3.61 -5.50
N CYS A 172 10.99 2.52 -5.29
CA CYS A 172 10.60 1.47 -4.33
C CYS A 172 10.40 2.00 -2.89
N PRO A 173 11.21 2.92 -2.34
CA PRO A 173 10.95 3.47 -1.01
C PRO A 173 9.56 4.12 -0.87
N VAL A 174 9.08 4.81 -1.91
CA VAL A 174 7.75 5.44 -1.92
C VAL A 174 6.65 4.39 -2.04
N GLN A 175 6.82 3.42 -2.94
CA GLN A 175 5.84 2.34 -3.16
C GLN A 175 5.72 1.43 -1.93
N SER A 176 6.84 1.07 -1.29
CA SER A 176 6.83 0.29 -0.05
C SER A 176 6.20 1.07 1.12
N ALA A 177 6.37 2.40 1.18
CA ALA A 177 5.67 3.21 2.17
C ALA A 177 4.14 3.22 1.95
N LEU A 178 3.68 3.25 0.69
CA LEU A 178 2.27 3.07 0.35
C LEU A 178 1.74 1.69 0.80
N PHE A 179 2.49 0.62 0.57
CA PHE A 179 2.10 -0.73 1.01
C PHE A 179 2.06 -0.84 2.54
N ASN A 180 3.00 -0.22 3.26
CA ASN A 180 2.94 -0.15 4.72
C ASN A 180 1.68 0.61 5.20
N ALA A 181 1.31 1.71 4.54
CA ALA A 181 0.08 2.43 4.85
C ALA A 181 -1.17 1.59 4.56
N LEU A 182 -1.20 0.87 3.42
CA LEU A 182 -2.28 -0.06 3.06
C LEU A 182 -2.41 -1.19 4.08
N GLN A 183 -1.29 -1.71 4.58
CA GLN A 183 -1.29 -2.72 5.64
C GLN A 183 -2.04 -2.23 6.87
N ASN A 184 -1.76 -1.01 7.32
CA ASN A 184 -2.42 -0.42 8.48
C ASN A 184 -3.90 -0.14 8.19
N LYS A 185 -4.21 0.37 6.99
CA LYS A 185 -5.59 0.68 6.57
C LYS A 185 -6.47 -0.58 6.44
N LEU A 186 -5.88 -1.70 6.06
CA LEU A 186 -6.58 -2.97 5.79
C LEU A 186 -6.32 -4.04 6.86
N ALA A 187 -5.84 -3.65 8.04
CA ALA A 187 -5.43 -4.57 9.10
C ALA A 187 -6.51 -5.61 9.47
N ASP A 188 -7.78 -5.22 9.48
CA ASP A 188 -8.90 -6.12 9.80
C ASP A 188 -9.20 -7.17 8.71
N ARG A 189 -8.71 -6.94 7.48
CA ARG A 189 -8.91 -7.79 6.29
C ARG A 189 -7.70 -8.65 5.96
N LEU A 190 -6.50 -8.19 6.31
CA LEU A 190 -5.25 -8.89 5.98
C LEU A 190 -5.20 -10.29 6.61
N GLY A 191 -4.72 -11.27 5.84
CA GLY A 191 -4.69 -12.68 6.23
C GLY A 191 -6.04 -13.40 6.12
N LYS A 192 -7.15 -12.65 6.09
CA LYS A 192 -8.51 -13.20 6.01
C LYS A 192 -9.04 -13.20 4.58
N SER A 193 -9.20 -12.01 4.00
CA SER A 193 -9.77 -11.81 2.68
C SER A 193 -8.85 -11.04 1.74
N VAL A 194 -7.78 -10.42 2.27
CA VAL A 194 -6.80 -9.63 1.52
C VAL A 194 -5.38 -10.08 1.86
N GLU A 195 -4.48 -10.06 0.88
CA GLU A 195 -3.02 -10.16 1.09
C GLU A 195 -2.29 -9.04 0.34
N LEU A 196 -1.12 -8.66 0.85
CA LEU A 196 -0.17 -7.82 0.13
C LEU A 196 0.96 -8.69 -0.43
N VAL A 197 1.40 -8.41 -1.65
CA VAL A 197 2.47 -9.15 -2.31
C VAL A 197 3.42 -8.18 -3.01
N SER A 198 4.72 -8.34 -2.78
CA SER A 198 5.76 -7.67 -3.53
C SER A 198 6.59 -8.71 -4.28
N VAL A 199 6.60 -8.64 -5.61
CA VAL A 199 7.36 -9.57 -6.46
C VAL A 199 8.63 -8.90 -6.95
N SER A 200 9.78 -9.57 -6.78
CA SER A 200 11.04 -9.04 -7.32
C SER A 200 11.06 -9.05 -8.85
N VAL A 201 11.52 -7.96 -9.47
CA VAL A 201 11.85 -7.90 -10.90
C VAL A 201 13.30 -8.28 -11.21
N ASP A 202 14.14 -8.48 -10.18
CA ASP A 202 15.55 -8.88 -10.32
C ASP A 202 15.87 -10.16 -9.51
N PRO A 203 15.29 -11.32 -9.89
CA PRO A 203 15.46 -12.56 -9.14
C PRO A 203 16.90 -13.09 -9.12
N ARG A 204 17.78 -12.58 -9.99
CA ARG A 204 19.22 -12.95 -9.96
C ARG A 204 19.96 -12.35 -8.77
N ARG A 205 19.52 -11.20 -8.28
CA ARG A 205 20.19 -10.49 -7.17
C ARG A 205 19.37 -10.53 -5.90
N ASP A 206 18.05 -10.48 -6.02
CA ASP A 206 17.14 -10.46 -4.89
C ASP A 206 16.90 -11.87 -4.36
N THR A 207 17.82 -12.32 -3.52
CA THR A 207 17.70 -13.57 -2.76
C THR A 207 16.66 -13.42 -1.63
N PRO A 208 16.12 -14.54 -1.09
CA PRO A 208 15.24 -14.49 0.08
C PRO A 208 15.79 -13.66 1.24
N ALA A 209 17.10 -13.78 1.52
CA ALA A 209 17.76 -13.01 2.57
C ALA A 209 17.72 -11.49 2.32
N ARG A 210 17.90 -11.03 1.07
CA ARG A 210 17.79 -9.60 0.74
C ARG A 210 16.34 -9.13 0.79
N LEU A 211 15.40 -9.96 0.33
CA LEU A 211 13.97 -9.66 0.45
C LEU A 211 13.55 -9.54 1.91
N LYS A 212 14.07 -10.39 2.80
CA LYS A 212 13.82 -10.29 4.24
C LYS A 212 14.30 -8.97 4.82
N GLN A 213 15.52 -8.58 4.48
CA GLN A 213 16.06 -7.27 4.91
C GLN A 213 15.22 -6.10 4.39
N ALA A 214 14.74 -6.19 3.14
CA ALA A 214 13.84 -5.18 2.58
C ALA A 214 12.49 -5.16 3.31
N ALA A 215 11.89 -6.33 3.53
CA ALA A 215 10.63 -6.49 4.25
C ALA A 215 10.70 -5.88 5.66
N GLU A 216 11.77 -6.18 6.42
CA GLU A 216 12.03 -5.61 7.74
C GLU A 216 12.21 -4.09 7.68
N LYS A 217 13.03 -3.60 6.74
CA LYS A 217 13.27 -2.16 6.52
C LYS A 217 11.98 -1.38 6.27
N TYR A 218 11.02 -1.97 5.56
CA TYR A 218 9.75 -1.32 5.19
C TYR A 218 8.59 -1.66 6.13
N GLY A 219 8.84 -2.37 7.25
CA GLY A 219 7.82 -2.70 8.23
C GLY A 219 6.75 -3.66 7.71
N SER A 220 7.15 -4.58 6.84
CA SER A 220 6.29 -5.63 6.30
C SER A 220 5.80 -6.54 7.43
N GLY A 221 4.49 -6.66 7.57
CA GLY A 221 3.84 -7.57 8.50
C GLY A 221 3.72 -9.00 7.95
N PRO A 222 3.10 -9.92 8.72
CA PRO A 222 3.04 -11.34 8.36
C PRO A 222 2.17 -11.66 7.13
N ASN A 223 1.28 -10.74 6.73
CA ASN A 223 0.36 -10.86 5.59
C ASN A 223 0.82 -9.97 4.40
N TRP A 224 2.11 -9.67 4.37
CA TRP A 224 2.77 -9.02 3.24
C TRP A 224 3.96 -9.85 2.82
N HIS A 225 3.80 -10.54 1.70
CA HIS A 225 4.75 -11.50 1.16
C HIS A 225 5.72 -10.82 0.20
N TRP A 226 7.01 -11.14 0.31
CA TRP A 226 8.03 -10.70 -0.63
C TRP A 226 8.55 -11.92 -1.37
N LEU A 227 8.39 -11.95 -2.69
CA LEU A 227 8.58 -13.14 -3.50
C LEU A 227 9.72 -12.96 -4.52
N THR A 228 10.51 -14.01 -4.65
CA THR A 228 11.55 -14.21 -5.69
C THR A 228 11.51 -15.67 -6.14
N GLY A 229 12.50 -16.14 -6.89
CA GLY A 229 12.60 -17.54 -7.25
C GLY A 229 13.51 -17.76 -8.44
N GLU A 230 13.31 -18.90 -9.10
CA GLU A 230 13.98 -19.16 -10.37
C GLU A 230 13.60 -18.12 -11.41
N ARG A 231 14.56 -17.70 -12.22
CA ARG A 231 14.37 -16.59 -13.18
C ARG A 231 13.19 -16.85 -14.11
N ALA A 232 13.05 -18.07 -14.62
CA ALA A 232 11.96 -18.43 -15.53
C ALA A 232 10.59 -18.28 -14.86
N GLU A 233 10.43 -18.82 -13.65
CA GLU A 233 9.19 -18.78 -12.87
C GLU A 233 8.77 -17.33 -12.54
N VAL A 234 9.73 -16.50 -12.14
CA VAL A 234 9.48 -15.09 -11.86
C VAL A 234 9.11 -14.34 -13.15
N GLU A 235 9.84 -14.57 -14.25
CA GLU A 235 9.53 -13.93 -15.53
C GLU A 235 8.13 -14.28 -16.06
N ASP A 236 7.67 -15.52 -15.87
CA ASP A 236 6.31 -15.92 -16.25
C ASP A 236 5.25 -15.15 -15.46
N VAL A 237 5.43 -14.99 -14.14
CA VAL A 237 4.54 -14.16 -13.30
C VAL A 237 4.57 -12.70 -13.77
N LEU A 238 5.76 -12.13 -14.01
CA LEU A 238 5.89 -10.75 -14.47
C LEU A 238 5.23 -10.55 -15.85
N ARG A 239 5.34 -11.51 -16.76
CA ARG A 239 4.69 -11.44 -18.08
C ARG A 239 3.17 -11.49 -17.96
N ALA A 240 2.62 -12.37 -17.11
CA ALA A 240 1.19 -12.46 -16.88
C ALA A 240 0.58 -11.12 -16.43
N TYR A 241 1.26 -10.41 -15.53
CA TYR A 241 0.82 -9.09 -15.08
C TYR A 241 1.18 -7.92 -16.01
N GLY A 242 1.99 -8.17 -17.05
CA GLY A 242 2.53 -7.13 -17.93
C GLY A 242 3.58 -6.24 -17.27
N ALA A 243 4.26 -6.75 -16.24
CA ALA A 243 5.32 -6.07 -15.48
C ALA A 243 6.73 -6.40 -15.98
N TYR A 244 6.89 -7.39 -16.87
CA TYR A 244 8.19 -7.80 -17.39
C TYR A 244 8.81 -6.73 -18.30
N THR A 245 10.07 -6.39 -18.03
CA THR A 245 10.93 -5.60 -18.93
C THR A 245 12.29 -6.29 -19.12
N PRO A 246 12.91 -6.20 -20.31
CA PRO A 246 14.27 -6.72 -20.51
C PRO A 246 15.31 -6.03 -19.61
N ASN A 247 15.14 -4.72 -19.42
CA ASN A 247 15.88 -3.95 -18.43
C ASN A 247 15.02 -3.76 -17.18
N TYR A 248 15.31 -4.54 -16.14
CA TYR A 248 14.54 -4.51 -14.89
C TYR A 248 14.54 -3.13 -14.21
N THR A 249 15.50 -2.24 -14.48
CA THR A 249 15.49 -0.88 -13.90
C THR A 249 14.53 0.08 -14.59
N GLU A 250 13.97 -0.31 -15.74
CA GLU A 250 13.01 0.48 -16.52
C GLU A 250 11.56 0.05 -16.29
N HIS A 251 11.31 -0.83 -15.30
CA HIS A 251 9.95 -1.22 -14.96
C HIS A 251 9.17 -0.01 -14.41
N PRO A 252 7.94 0.26 -14.89
CA PRO A 252 7.14 1.35 -14.36
C PRO A 252 6.68 1.03 -12.92
N PRO A 253 6.51 2.05 -12.05
CA PRO A 253 5.78 1.86 -10.80
C PRO A 253 4.37 1.38 -11.12
N LEU A 254 3.99 0.26 -10.52
CA LEU A 254 2.81 -0.50 -10.89
C LEU A 254 2.26 -1.20 -9.65
N VAL A 255 1.00 -0.91 -9.36
CA VAL A 255 0.21 -1.63 -8.35
C VAL A 255 -0.99 -2.27 -9.05
N LEU A 256 -1.29 -3.52 -8.71
CA LEU A 256 -2.51 -4.19 -9.15
C LEU A 256 -3.36 -4.64 -7.96
N VAL A 257 -4.66 -4.65 -8.19
CA VAL A 257 -5.65 -5.22 -7.26
C VAL A 257 -6.50 -6.22 -8.01
N GLY A 258 -6.58 -7.46 -7.55
CA GLY A 258 -7.39 -8.48 -8.20
C GLY A 258 -7.45 -9.79 -7.43
N ASP A 259 -8.00 -10.81 -8.05
CA ASP A 259 -8.06 -12.16 -7.49
C ASP A 259 -7.84 -13.23 -8.56
N ALA A 260 -7.22 -14.35 -8.17
CA ALA A 260 -6.93 -15.44 -9.10
C ALA A 260 -8.16 -16.30 -9.45
N VAL A 261 -9.25 -16.19 -8.70
CA VAL A 261 -10.45 -17.03 -8.88
C VAL A 261 -11.32 -16.53 -10.04
N ASN A 262 -11.48 -15.22 -10.15
CA ASN A 262 -12.18 -14.58 -11.26
C ASN A 262 -11.20 -14.12 -12.35
N GLY A 263 -9.89 -14.07 -12.07
CA GLY A 263 -8.86 -13.65 -13.01
C GLY A 263 -8.92 -12.16 -13.38
N GLN A 264 -9.74 -11.36 -12.69
CA GLN A 264 -9.93 -9.95 -12.99
C GLN A 264 -8.99 -9.08 -12.16
N TRP A 265 -8.22 -8.22 -12.83
CA TRP A 265 -7.22 -7.36 -12.20
C TRP A 265 -7.39 -5.91 -12.62
N THR A 266 -7.29 -5.01 -11.64
CA THR A 266 -7.29 -3.56 -11.84
C THR A 266 -5.87 -3.04 -11.73
N ARG A 267 -5.40 -2.35 -12.77
CA ARG A 267 -4.05 -1.80 -12.89
C ARG A 267 -3.99 -0.33 -12.52
N PHE A 268 -3.00 0.04 -11.71
CA PHE A 268 -2.65 1.43 -11.39
C PHE A 268 -1.19 1.71 -11.77
N PHE A 269 -0.96 2.66 -12.68
CA PHE A 269 0.38 3.15 -13.00
C PHE A 269 0.79 4.32 -12.11
N GLY A 270 2.07 4.38 -11.76
CA GLY A 270 2.61 5.42 -10.89
C GLY A 270 2.26 5.17 -9.42
N PHE A 271 2.03 6.25 -8.68
CA PHE A 271 1.66 6.20 -7.26
C PHE A 271 0.17 6.55 -7.11
N PRO A 272 -0.73 5.56 -7.18
CA PRO A 272 -2.15 5.82 -6.98
C PRO A 272 -2.43 6.33 -5.57
N ASP A 273 -3.46 7.16 -5.45
CA ASP A 273 -4.02 7.49 -4.15
C ASP A 273 -4.49 6.22 -3.42
N MET A 274 -4.25 6.18 -2.11
CA MET A 274 -4.57 5.01 -1.28
C MET A 274 -6.06 4.66 -1.33
N GLN A 275 -6.94 5.66 -1.36
CA GLN A 275 -8.38 5.41 -1.39
C GLN A 275 -8.80 4.72 -2.69
N ARG A 276 -8.18 5.04 -3.82
CA ARG A 276 -8.44 4.35 -5.10
C ARG A 276 -8.08 2.87 -5.05
N ILE A 277 -7.01 2.49 -4.34
CA ILE A 277 -6.65 1.08 -4.14
C ILE A 277 -7.71 0.41 -3.25
N VAL A 278 -8.09 1.05 -2.15
CA VAL A 278 -9.11 0.52 -1.23
C VAL A 278 -10.45 0.32 -1.94
N ASP A 279 -10.88 1.28 -2.75
CA ASP A 279 -12.13 1.18 -3.52
C ASP A 279 -12.09 0.01 -4.52
N ALA A 280 -10.93 -0.25 -5.14
CA ALA A 280 -10.75 -1.42 -6.01
C ALA A 280 -10.79 -2.74 -5.24
N VAL A 281 -10.25 -2.78 -4.02
CA VAL A 281 -10.36 -3.95 -3.13
C VAL A 281 -11.83 -4.23 -2.81
N GLU A 282 -12.58 -3.22 -2.37
CA GLU A 282 -14.00 -3.37 -2.02
C GLU A 282 -14.84 -3.78 -3.23
N THR A 283 -14.56 -3.21 -4.40
CA THR A 283 -15.20 -3.59 -5.67
C THR A 283 -14.95 -5.08 -5.99
N THR A 284 -13.70 -5.53 -5.85
CA THR A 284 -13.32 -6.92 -6.12
C THR A 284 -13.99 -7.88 -5.12
N LEU A 285 -14.02 -7.52 -3.83
CA LEU A 285 -14.69 -8.31 -2.79
C LEU A 285 -16.21 -8.43 -3.05
N ALA A 286 -16.87 -7.35 -3.46
CA ALA A 286 -18.29 -7.36 -3.78
C ALA A 286 -18.61 -8.21 -5.03
N ALA A 287 -17.75 -8.17 -6.05
CA ALA A 287 -17.88 -9.01 -7.24
C ALA A 287 -17.78 -10.51 -6.90
N ARG A 288 -16.87 -10.86 -5.99
CA ARG A 288 -16.70 -12.25 -5.50
C ARG A 288 -17.94 -12.78 -4.78
N GLN A 289 -18.52 -11.99 -3.88
CA GLN A 289 -19.75 -12.38 -3.19
C GLN A 289 -20.87 -12.67 -4.20
N SER A 290 -21.01 -11.80 -5.20
CA SER A 290 -22.02 -11.94 -6.26
C SER A 290 -21.81 -13.19 -7.11
N SER A 291 -20.56 -13.52 -7.47
CA SER A 291 -20.19 -14.74 -8.22
C SER A 291 -20.51 -16.02 -7.42
N THR A 292 -20.22 -16.02 -6.12
CA THR A 292 -20.55 -17.14 -5.23
C THR A 292 -22.06 -17.38 -5.14
N TYR A 293 -22.86 -16.32 -4.99
CA TYR A 293 -24.32 -16.45 -4.99
C TYR A 293 -24.88 -16.94 -6.33
N ALA A 294 -24.29 -16.55 -7.46
CA ALA A 294 -24.72 -17.00 -8.78
C ALA A 294 -24.44 -18.49 -9.01
N LYS A 295 -23.31 -19.03 -8.51
CA LYS A 295 -22.97 -20.46 -8.64
C LYS A 295 -23.75 -21.39 -7.70
N ALA A 296 -24.37 -20.84 -6.65
CA ALA A 296 -25.14 -21.60 -5.67
C ALA A 296 -26.64 -21.79 -6.04
N ARG A 297 -27.09 -21.20 -7.16
CA ARG A 297 -28.45 -21.36 -7.72
C ARG A 297 -28.43 -22.30 -8.90
#